data_AF-A0A401P9A2-F1
#
_entry.id   AF-A0A401P9A2-F1
#
_cell.length_a   1.000
_cell.length_b   1.000
_cell.length_c   1.000
_cell.angle_alpha   90.00
_cell.angle_beta   90.00
_cell.angle_gamma   90.00
#
_symmetry.space_group_name_H-M   'P 1'
#
loop_
_entity.id
_entity.type
_entity.pdbx_description
1 polymer ?
#
loop_
_entity_poly.entity_id
_entity_poly.type
_entity_poly.pdbx_seq_one_letter_code
_entity_poly.pdbx_strand_id
1 'polypeptide(L)'
;MEPEKGLSSDLFTFGMDEEDLFQVEHVLTASEDENDSDDERKHQKLLEAISSLGGRKKKKLAERTEASLQVSEFTVSSEGANEKIELSELLGTIQPSSSSLKSVKNQLTILEKTDKTLDLPVSKQQSEQIQRSLAYEKTSKEVTKWNHTVQQNRKAEQLKFPLNEEPLTVKPMEEIIAGWKARTPLEQEIFNLLHKNKQPLTSPVLTATEQASLRAMSLEEAKERRAELQKARVLQSYYEARAKRAKKIKSKK
;
A
#
# COMPACT_ATOMS: atom_id res chain seq x y z
N MET A 1 41.98 1.75 42.66
CA MET A 1 40.61 1.88 43.17
C MET A 1 39.69 1.55 42.01
N GLU A 2 38.66 0.75 42.27
CA GLU A 2 38.15 -0.34 41.42
C GLU A 2 37.55 -0.01 40.03
N PRO A 3 37.41 -1.03 39.16
CA PRO A 3 37.09 -0.91 37.73
C PRO A 3 35.67 -1.37 37.35
N GLU A 4 35.10 -0.82 36.28
CA GLU A 4 33.88 -1.36 35.64
C GLU A 4 34.25 -2.11 34.35
N LYS A 5 33.89 -3.39 34.34
CA LYS A 5 34.06 -4.37 33.27
C LYS A 5 32.87 -4.32 32.31
N GLY A 6 33.10 -4.67 31.06
CA GLY A 6 32.04 -4.95 30.09
C GLY A 6 32.55 -5.69 28.85
N LEU A 7 32.94 -6.96 29.05
CA LEU A 7 33.11 -7.95 27.97
C LEU A 7 31.72 -8.42 27.52
N SER A 8 31.47 -8.51 26.21
CA SER A 8 30.61 -9.56 25.67
C SER A 8 31.12 -10.03 24.30
N SER A 9 31.67 -11.24 24.32
CA SER A 9 32.05 -12.04 23.17
C SER A 9 31.55 -13.45 23.47
N ASP A 10 30.63 -13.98 22.66
CA ASP A 10 30.27 -15.41 22.56
C ASP A 10 29.54 -15.51 21.19
N LEU A 11 30.05 -16.12 20.13
CA LEU A 11 30.58 -17.47 19.88
C LEU A 11 29.49 -18.57 19.82
N PHE A 12 29.22 -19.00 18.58
CA PHE A 12 28.89 -20.34 18.07
C PHE A 12 27.74 -21.18 18.67
N THR A 13 26.77 -21.45 17.77
CA THR A 13 26.22 -22.78 17.38
C THR A 13 26.31 -23.95 18.36
N PHE A 14 25.17 -24.58 18.66
CA PHE A 14 24.81 -25.98 18.33
C PHE A 14 23.42 -26.30 18.89
N GLY A 15 22.63 -27.14 18.23
CA GLY A 15 21.38 -27.66 18.78
C GLY A 15 20.32 -27.98 17.75
N MET A 16 20.62 -28.98 16.90
CA MET A 16 19.62 -29.77 16.22
C MET A 16 19.10 -30.84 17.20
N ASP A 17 17.87 -31.27 17.01
CA ASP A 17 17.22 -32.49 17.50
C ASP A 17 16.07 -32.34 18.50
N GLU A 18 15.12 -33.25 18.28
CA GLU A 18 13.95 -33.68 19.04
C GLU A 18 12.59 -33.18 18.55
N GLU A 19 11.98 -34.11 17.81
CA GLU A 19 10.63 -34.15 17.31
C GLU A 19 9.59 -34.36 18.43
N ASP A 20 8.34 -34.10 18.03
CA ASP A 20 7.15 -34.88 18.35
C ASP A 20 6.68 -34.98 19.82
N LEU A 21 5.61 -34.25 20.13
CA LEU A 21 4.56 -34.72 21.04
C LEU A 21 3.36 -33.77 20.94
N PHE A 22 2.21 -34.25 20.45
CA PHE A 22 0.84 -33.99 20.96
C PHE A 22 -0.21 -34.43 19.92
N GLN A 23 -0.26 -35.72 19.65
CA GLN A 23 -1.51 -36.41 19.29
C GLN A 23 -2.15 -36.90 20.59
N VAL A 24 -3.31 -36.34 20.92
CA VAL A 24 -4.18 -36.87 21.98
C VAL A 24 -5.42 -37.42 21.32
N GLU A 25 -5.35 -38.72 21.04
CA GLU A 25 -6.50 -39.57 20.80
C GLU A 25 -6.65 -40.43 22.06
N HIS A 26 -7.73 -40.25 22.83
CA HIS A 26 -8.08 -41.19 23.89
C HIS A 26 -9.55 -41.55 23.79
N VAL A 27 -9.76 -42.81 23.43
CA VAL A 27 -11.03 -43.49 23.27
C VAL A 27 -11.55 -43.92 24.65
N LEU A 28 -12.83 -43.59 24.87
CA LEU A 28 -13.90 -44.24 25.66
C LEU A 28 -13.55 -45.19 26.82
N THR A 29 -14.19 -44.94 27.97
CA THR A 29 -14.62 -45.99 28.91
C THR A 29 -16.04 -45.73 29.35
N ALA A 30 -16.89 -46.73 29.12
CA ALA A 30 -18.30 -46.80 29.45
C ALA A 30 -18.51 -46.98 30.96
N SER A 31 -19.53 -46.29 31.49
CA SER A 31 -20.18 -46.60 32.76
C SER A 31 -21.68 -46.57 32.50
N GLU A 32 -22.24 -47.73 32.21
CA GLU A 32 -23.67 -47.99 32.22
C GLU A 32 -24.15 -47.92 33.67
N ASP A 33 -24.97 -46.91 33.99
CA ASP A 33 -25.79 -46.89 35.21
C ASP A 33 -27.26 -46.93 34.79
N GLU A 34 -27.86 -48.08 35.03
CA GLU A 34 -29.24 -48.45 34.74
C GLU A 34 -30.21 -47.67 35.65
N ASN A 35 -30.84 -46.61 35.14
CA ASN A 35 -32.09 -46.10 35.71
C ASN A 35 -33.00 -45.39 34.69
N ASP A 36 -33.33 -46.06 33.58
CA ASP A 36 -34.18 -45.52 32.50
C ASP A 36 -35.67 -45.37 32.90
N SER A 37 -36.09 -45.87 34.08
CA SER A 37 -37.49 -45.74 34.52
C SER A 37 -37.85 -44.37 35.12
N ASP A 38 -36.83 -43.65 35.60
CA ASP A 38 -37.02 -42.39 36.33
C ASP A 38 -36.94 -41.17 35.41
N ASP A 39 -36.27 -41.30 34.27
CA ASP A 39 -36.13 -40.22 33.28
C ASP A 39 -37.40 -39.98 32.48
N GLU A 40 -38.17 -41.02 32.16
CA GLU A 40 -39.49 -40.89 31.53
C GLU A 40 -40.48 -40.16 32.46
N ARG A 41 -40.42 -40.42 33.77
CA ARG A 41 -41.26 -39.76 34.77
C ARG A 41 -40.86 -38.30 34.97
N LYS A 42 -39.55 -38.00 34.99
CA LYS A 42 -39.03 -36.63 35.02
C LYS A 42 -39.41 -35.86 33.75
N HIS A 43 -39.36 -36.51 32.59
CA HIS A 43 -39.74 -35.92 31.32
C HIS A 43 -41.22 -35.54 31.28
N GLN A 44 -42.11 -36.44 31.71
CA GLN A 44 -43.54 -36.14 31.80
C GLN A 44 -43.83 -34.98 32.77
N LYS A 45 -43.15 -34.96 33.91
CA LYS A 45 -43.26 -33.88 34.91
C LYS A 45 -42.76 -32.53 34.38
N LEU A 46 -41.73 -32.54 33.54
CA LEU A 46 -41.21 -31.36 32.84
C LEU A 46 -42.22 -30.83 31.80
N LEU A 47 -42.78 -31.72 30.98
CA LEU A 47 -43.80 -31.34 29.99
C LEU A 47 -45.04 -30.74 30.65
N GLU A 48 -45.48 -31.31 31.77
CA GLU A 48 -46.60 -30.80 32.56
C GLU A 48 -46.29 -29.41 33.13
N ALA A 49 -45.09 -29.21 33.69
CA ALA A 49 -44.64 -27.92 34.21
C ALA A 49 -44.57 -26.84 33.11
N ILE A 50 -44.02 -27.16 31.93
CA ILE A 50 -43.96 -26.25 30.77
C ILE A 50 -45.39 -25.90 30.29
N SER A 51 -46.28 -26.89 30.26
CA SER A 51 -47.68 -26.66 29.88
C SER A 51 -48.43 -25.75 30.85
N SER A 52 -48.09 -25.79 32.14
CA SER A 52 -48.69 -24.96 33.19
C SER A 52 -48.20 -23.51 33.19
N LEU A 53 -46.98 -23.26 32.68
CA LEU A 53 -46.37 -21.93 32.62
C LEU A 53 -46.92 -21.09 31.45
N GLY A 54 -47.40 -21.75 30.38
CA GLY A 54 -48.09 -21.11 29.27
C GLY A 54 -49.52 -20.71 29.62
N GLY A 55 -49.73 -19.56 30.27
CA GLY A 55 -51.02 -19.03 30.73
C GLY A 55 -52.11 -18.76 29.68
N ARG A 56 -51.98 -19.30 28.47
CA ARG A 56 -53.02 -19.28 27.42
C ARG A 56 -53.07 -20.67 26.80
N LYS A 57 -54.16 -21.40 27.07
CA LYS A 57 -54.54 -22.58 26.28
C LYS A 57 -54.76 -22.13 24.83
N LYS A 58 -53.70 -22.14 24.01
CA LYS A 58 -53.86 -22.12 22.56
C LYS A 58 -54.71 -23.34 22.24
N LYS A 59 -55.90 -23.13 21.67
CA LYS A 59 -56.70 -24.24 21.12
C LYS A 59 -55.75 -24.99 20.19
N LYS A 60 -55.48 -26.27 20.47
CA LYS A 60 -54.88 -27.14 19.47
C LYS A 60 -55.88 -27.14 18.30
N LEU A 61 -55.54 -26.42 17.24
CA LEU A 61 -56.26 -26.57 15.97
C LEU A 61 -56.12 -28.04 15.60
N ALA A 62 -57.23 -28.66 15.20
CA ALA A 62 -57.20 -30.04 14.76
C ALA A 62 -56.20 -30.14 13.60
N GLU A 63 -55.06 -30.76 13.86
CA GLU A 63 -54.09 -31.11 12.83
C GLU A 63 -54.78 -32.09 11.90
N ARG A 64 -55.21 -31.58 10.75
CA ARG A 64 -55.80 -32.38 9.69
C ARG A 64 -54.60 -32.95 8.93
N THR A 65 -54.34 -34.24 9.10
CA THR A 65 -53.31 -34.96 8.35
C THR A 65 -53.82 -35.26 6.93
N GLU A 66 -54.21 -34.22 6.19
CA GLU A 66 -54.44 -34.33 4.75
C GLU A 66 -53.26 -33.68 4.04
N ALA A 67 -52.76 -34.33 2.99
CA ALA A 67 -51.65 -33.81 2.20
C ALA A 67 -52.14 -32.55 1.45
N SER A 68 -51.90 -31.36 2.01
CA SER A 68 -52.07 -30.11 1.26
C SER A 68 -50.85 -29.89 0.39
N LEU A 69 -51.07 -29.49 -0.87
CA LEU A 69 -49.98 -29.18 -1.81
C LEU A 69 -49.17 -27.95 -1.36
N GLN A 70 -49.78 -27.05 -0.58
CA GLN A 70 -49.16 -25.87 -0.02
C GLN A 70 -49.05 -26.01 1.50
N VAL A 71 -47.81 -26.04 1.99
CA VAL A 71 -47.46 -26.11 3.42
C VAL A 71 -46.53 -24.94 3.73
N SER A 72 -47.07 -23.72 3.84
CA SER A 72 -46.27 -22.56 4.23
C SER A 72 -47.11 -21.53 4.99
N GLU A 73 -46.74 -21.31 6.25
CA GLU A 73 -47.35 -20.32 7.15
C GLU A 73 -47.05 -18.87 6.71
N PHE A 74 -46.13 -18.68 5.76
CA PHE A 74 -45.61 -17.38 5.36
C PHE A 74 -46.06 -16.92 3.96
N THR A 75 -47.09 -17.55 3.37
CA THR A 75 -47.65 -17.22 2.04
C THR A 75 -46.66 -17.30 0.86
N VAL A 76 -45.47 -17.85 1.06
CA VAL A 76 -44.46 -18.08 0.00
C VAL A 76 -44.43 -19.58 -0.29
N SER A 77 -44.67 -19.97 -1.54
CA SER A 77 -44.71 -21.38 -1.95
C SER A 77 -43.99 -21.58 -3.28
N SER A 78 -43.03 -22.51 -3.32
CA SER A 78 -42.45 -23.02 -4.57
C SER A 78 -43.31 -24.19 -5.06
N GLU A 79 -43.92 -24.08 -6.24
CA GLU A 79 -44.87 -25.06 -6.79
C GLU A 79 -44.15 -26.30 -7.38
N GLY A 80 -42.82 -26.42 -7.27
CA GLY A 80 -42.07 -27.59 -7.75
C GLY A 80 -40.62 -27.71 -7.29
N ALA A 81 -40.04 -28.91 -7.48
CA ALA A 81 -38.70 -29.30 -7.01
C ALA A 81 -37.53 -28.50 -7.62
N ASN A 82 -37.77 -27.62 -8.60
CA ASN A 82 -36.77 -26.79 -9.26
C ASN A 82 -37.18 -25.31 -9.39
N GLU A 83 -38.29 -24.90 -8.77
CA GLU A 83 -38.76 -23.52 -8.86
C GLU A 83 -38.06 -22.68 -7.78
N LYS A 84 -37.27 -21.69 -8.22
CA LYS A 84 -36.55 -20.78 -7.33
C LYS A 84 -37.47 -19.65 -6.95
N ILE A 85 -37.57 -19.37 -5.67
CA ILE A 85 -38.34 -18.26 -5.14
C ILE A 85 -37.65 -16.95 -5.56
N GLU A 86 -38.38 -16.07 -6.22
CA GLU A 86 -37.85 -14.76 -6.64
C GLU A 86 -37.77 -13.81 -5.45
N LEU A 87 -36.75 -12.93 -5.44
CA LEU A 87 -36.58 -11.93 -4.38
C LEU A 87 -37.78 -10.98 -4.27
N SER A 88 -38.48 -10.74 -5.38
CA SER A 88 -39.72 -9.97 -5.48
C SER A 88 -40.85 -10.54 -4.61
N GLU A 89 -40.97 -11.87 -4.52
CA GLU A 89 -41.99 -12.58 -3.72
C GLU A 89 -41.72 -12.44 -2.21
N LEU A 90 -40.43 -12.50 -1.81
CA LEU A 90 -40.01 -12.26 -0.42
C LEU A 90 -40.22 -10.79 0.00
N LEU A 91 -40.11 -9.85 -0.94
CA LEU A 91 -40.29 -8.41 -0.68
C LEU A 91 -41.75 -8.00 -0.49
N GLY A 92 -42.70 -8.78 -1.03
CA GLY A 92 -44.14 -8.52 -0.95
C GLY A 92 -44.74 -8.74 0.45
N THR A 93 -44.16 -9.67 1.22
CA THR A 93 -44.64 -10.02 2.58
C THR A 93 -44.15 -9.06 3.67
N ILE A 94 -43.08 -8.30 3.40
CA ILE A 94 -42.50 -7.34 4.34
C ILE A 94 -43.33 -6.04 4.35
N GLN A 95 -44.20 -5.91 5.35
CA GLN A 95 -45.00 -4.70 5.58
C GLN A 95 -44.13 -3.50 6.00
N PRO A 96 -44.41 -2.26 5.52
CA PRO A 96 -43.60 -1.06 5.81
C PRO A 96 -43.62 -0.58 7.28
N SER A 97 -44.37 -1.25 8.16
CA SER A 97 -44.72 -0.78 9.51
C SER A 97 -43.60 -0.91 10.54
N SER A 98 -42.55 -1.68 10.28
CA SER A 98 -41.39 -1.82 11.18
C SER A 98 -40.15 -1.12 10.60
N SER A 99 -39.51 -0.24 11.38
CA SER A 99 -38.32 0.50 10.93
C SER A 99 -37.11 -0.39 10.68
N SER A 100 -37.03 -1.53 11.37
CA SER A 100 -35.95 -2.52 11.28
C SER A 100 -35.92 -3.28 9.95
N LEU A 101 -37.08 -3.46 9.28
CA LEU A 101 -37.16 -4.24 8.04
C LEU A 101 -36.98 -3.38 6.77
N LYS A 102 -36.93 -2.04 6.90
CA LYS A 102 -36.72 -1.12 5.78
C LYS A 102 -35.30 -1.24 5.19
N SER A 103 -34.29 -1.41 6.03
CA SER A 103 -32.90 -1.58 5.58
C SER A 103 -32.72 -2.87 4.78
N VAL A 104 -33.33 -3.96 5.25
CA VAL A 104 -33.31 -5.27 4.58
C VAL A 104 -34.01 -5.20 3.22
N LYS A 105 -35.18 -4.53 3.15
CA LYS A 105 -35.89 -4.28 1.88
C LYS A 105 -35.02 -3.51 0.88
N ASN A 106 -34.30 -2.48 1.34
CA ASN A 106 -33.40 -1.70 0.49
C ASN A 106 -32.20 -2.53 0.00
N GLN A 107 -31.59 -3.37 0.85
CA GLN A 107 -30.52 -4.28 0.45
C GLN A 107 -31.00 -5.30 -0.57
N LEU A 108 -32.19 -5.87 -0.37
CA LEU A 108 -32.73 -6.89 -1.28
C LEU A 108 -33.11 -6.30 -2.65
N THR A 109 -33.63 -5.07 -2.69
CA THR A 109 -33.89 -4.38 -3.97
C THR A 109 -32.60 -3.96 -4.70
N ILE A 110 -31.49 -3.74 -3.98
CA ILE A 110 -30.17 -3.55 -4.60
C ILE A 110 -29.68 -4.87 -5.19
N LEU A 111 -29.83 -5.97 -4.45
CA LEU A 111 -29.43 -7.30 -4.90
C LEU A 111 -30.26 -7.78 -6.10
N GLU A 112 -31.56 -7.54 -6.11
CA GLU A 112 -32.46 -7.84 -7.24
C GLU A 112 -32.04 -7.10 -8.52
N LYS A 113 -31.50 -5.88 -8.40
CA LYS A 113 -30.96 -5.11 -9.53
C LYS A 113 -29.57 -5.55 -9.96
N THR A 114 -28.86 -6.29 -9.12
CA THR A 114 -27.53 -6.82 -9.43
C THR A 114 -27.64 -8.31 -9.66
N ASP A 115 -27.66 -8.75 -10.93
CA ASP A 115 -27.64 -10.18 -11.32
C ASP A 115 -26.35 -10.94 -10.92
N LYS A 116 -25.56 -10.38 -10.00
CA LYS A 116 -24.32 -10.95 -9.47
C LYS A 116 -24.65 -11.95 -8.37
N THR A 117 -25.15 -13.10 -8.80
CA THR A 117 -25.12 -14.29 -7.96
C THR A 117 -23.67 -14.73 -7.78
N LEU A 118 -23.29 -15.07 -6.55
CA LEU A 118 -21.97 -15.63 -6.29
C LEU A 118 -21.97 -17.07 -6.79
N ASP A 119 -21.01 -17.41 -7.64
CA ASP A 119 -20.81 -18.78 -8.07
C ASP A 119 -20.44 -19.67 -6.89
N LEU A 120 -20.79 -20.94 -7.02
CA LEU A 120 -20.43 -21.96 -6.05
C LEU A 120 -18.91 -21.97 -5.87
N PRO A 121 -18.40 -21.98 -4.62
CA PRO A 121 -16.98 -22.02 -4.39
C PRO A 121 -16.40 -23.29 -5.00
N VAL A 122 -15.35 -23.09 -5.78
CA VAL A 122 -14.67 -24.16 -6.52
C VAL A 122 -13.88 -25.05 -5.55
N SER A 123 -13.63 -26.32 -5.91
CA SER A 123 -12.77 -27.24 -5.16
C SER A 123 -11.41 -26.60 -4.80
N LYS A 124 -10.86 -26.94 -3.63
CA LYS A 124 -9.54 -26.45 -3.18
C LYS A 124 -8.44 -26.67 -4.21
N GLN A 125 -8.42 -27.84 -4.86
CA GLN A 125 -7.39 -28.15 -5.86
C GLN A 125 -7.48 -27.23 -7.08
N GLN A 126 -8.70 -26.92 -7.51
CA GLN A 126 -8.95 -26.05 -8.65
C GLN A 126 -8.66 -24.58 -8.31
N SER A 127 -9.01 -24.12 -7.10
CA SER A 127 -8.66 -22.76 -6.66
C SER A 127 -7.15 -22.57 -6.54
N GLU A 128 -6.43 -23.55 -5.99
CA GLU A 128 -4.96 -23.55 -5.95
C GLU A 128 -4.34 -23.58 -7.35
N GLN A 129 -4.92 -24.32 -8.30
CA GLN A 129 -4.48 -24.30 -9.70
C GLN A 129 -4.66 -22.92 -10.33
N ILE A 130 -5.80 -22.27 -10.11
CA ILE A 130 -6.09 -20.91 -10.60
C ILE A 130 -5.15 -19.89 -9.95
N GLN A 131 -4.90 -20.00 -8.65
CA GLN A 131 -3.97 -19.10 -7.96
C GLN A 131 -2.55 -19.25 -8.51
N ARG A 132 -2.11 -20.49 -8.78
CA ARG A 132 -0.80 -20.75 -9.40
C ARG A 132 -0.71 -20.20 -10.82
N SER A 133 -1.75 -20.35 -11.65
CA SER A 133 -1.73 -19.80 -13.00
C SER A 133 -1.66 -18.27 -13.00
N LEU A 134 -2.45 -17.62 -12.14
CA LEU A 134 -2.42 -16.17 -11.98
C LEU A 134 -1.07 -15.68 -11.43
N ALA A 135 -0.48 -16.41 -10.48
CA ALA A 135 0.85 -16.10 -9.97
C ALA A 135 1.90 -16.21 -11.09
N TYR A 136 1.86 -17.28 -11.89
CA TYR A 136 2.75 -17.47 -13.03
C TYR A 136 2.62 -16.35 -14.07
N GLU A 137 1.39 -15.93 -14.41
CA GLU A 137 1.20 -14.83 -15.35
C GLU A 137 1.81 -13.52 -14.85
N LYS A 138 1.67 -13.24 -13.54
CA LYS A 138 2.25 -12.05 -12.92
C LYS A 138 3.78 -12.12 -12.92
N THR A 139 4.35 -13.22 -12.44
CA THR A 139 5.82 -13.38 -12.37
C THR A 139 6.44 -13.41 -13.77
N SER A 140 5.80 -14.06 -14.74
CA SER A 140 6.23 -14.05 -16.14
C SER A 140 6.28 -12.63 -16.72
N LYS A 141 5.27 -11.80 -16.45
CA LYS A 141 5.27 -10.38 -16.85
C LYS A 141 6.40 -9.58 -16.19
N GLU A 142 6.74 -9.88 -14.94
CA GLU A 142 7.85 -9.23 -14.22
C GLU A 142 9.21 -9.64 -14.77
N VAL A 143 9.43 -10.94 -15.01
CA VAL A 143 10.65 -11.46 -15.64
C VAL A 143 10.81 -10.90 -17.06
N THR A 144 9.71 -10.74 -17.79
CA THR A 144 9.72 -10.16 -19.14
C THR A 144 10.33 -8.75 -19.19
N LYS A 145 10.24 -7.96 -18.10
CA LYS A 145 10.87 -6.64 -18.01
C LYS A 145 12.40 -6.70 -18.18
N TRP A 146 13.02 -7.81 -17.75
CA TRP A 146 14.47 -8.03 -17.83
C TRP A 146 14.95 -8.52 -19.21
N ASN A 147 14.03 -8.89 -20.12
CA ASN A 147 14.39 -9.41 -21.44
C ASN A 147 15.27 -8.44 -22.23
N HIS A 148 15.04 -7.13 -22.10
CA HIS A 148 15.83 -6.14 -22.80
C HIS A 148 17.31 -6.16 -22.36
N THR A 149 17.55 -6.10 -21.05
CA THR A 149 18.91 -6.16 -20.47
C THR A 149 19.60 -7.48 -20.80
N VAL A 150 18.88 -8.61 -20.73
CA VAL A 150 19.43 -9.92 -21.10
C VAL A 150 19.82 -9.95 -22.58
N GLN A 151 18.98 -9.42 -23.48
CA GLN A 151 19.31 -9.35 -24.90
C GLN A 151 20.49 -8.43 -25.18
N GLN A 152 20.58 -7.28 -24.51
CA GLN A 152 21.73 -6.38 -24.62
C GLN A 152 23.02 -7.07 -24.18
N ASN A 153 23.00 -7.75 -23.03
CA ASN A 153 24.16 -8.48 -22.53
C ASN A 153 24.56 -9.64 -23.47
N ARG A 154 23.60 -10.32 -24.10
CA ARG A 154 23.87 -11.37 -25.11
C ARG A 154 24.45 -10.81 -26.41
N LYS A 155 24.09 -9.58 -26.79
CA LYS A 155 24.57 -8.91 -28.01
C LYS A 155 25.90 -8.20 -27.80
N ALA A 156 26.27 -7.89 -26.56
CA ALA A 156 27.53 -7.22 -26.25
C ALA A 156 28.73 -8.11 -26.60
N GLU A 157 29.72 -7.55 -27.30
CA GLU A 157 30.95 -8.27 -27.68
C GLU A 157 31.82 -8.61 -26.47
N GLN A 158 31.83 -7.74 -25.46
CA GLN A 158 32.57 -7.94 -24.22
C GLN A 158 31.70 -7.54 -23.02
N LEU A 159 31.63 -8.43 -22.03
CA LEU A 159 31.09 -8.14 -20.71
C LEU A 159 32.26 -7.91 -19.74
N LYS A 160 32.25 -6.78 -19.04
CA LYS A 160 33.22 -6.46 -17.99
C LYS A 160 32.54 -6.63 -16.63
N PHE A 161 33.22 -7.32 -15.74
CA PHE A 161 32.74 -7.56 -14.37
C PHE A 161 33.72 -6.94 -13.38
N PRO A 162 33.23 -6.39 -12.26
CA PRO A 162 31.84 -6.40 -11.78
C PRO A 162 30.90 -5.48 -12.57
N LEU A 163 29.67 -5.93 -12.85
CA LEU A 163 28.71 -5.19 -13.70
C LEU A 163 28.02 -4.02 -12.95
N ASN A 164 27.86 -4.17 -11.64
CA ASN A 164 27.29 -3.15 -10.76
C ASN A 164 28.44 -2.49 -9.99
N GLU A 165 29.26 -1.71 -10.68
CA GLU A 165 30.23 -0.87 -9.98
C GLU A 165 29.44 0.13 -9.12
N GLU A 166 29.76 0.19 -7.82
CA GLU A 166 29.25 1.27 -6.98
C GLU A 166 29.61 2.59 -7.67
N PRO A 167 28.65 3.50 -7.87
CA PRO A 167 28.95 4.75 -8.53
C PRO A 167 30.07 5.41 -7.73
N LEU A 168 31.21 5.67 -8.37
CA LEU A 168 32.30 6.41 -7.77
C LEU A 168 31.69 7.71 -7.25
N THR A 169 31.54 7.81 -5.93
CA THR A 169 30.93 8.97 -5.29
C THR A 169 31.95 10.10 -5.36
N VAL A 170 31.99 10.77 -6.51
CA VAL A 170 32.71 12.03 -6.64
C VAL A 170 31.92 13.02 -5.79
N LYS A 171 32.42 13.28 -4.59
CA LYS A 171 31.82 14.26 -3.69
C LYS A 171 31.70 15.59 -4.44
N PRO A 172 30.53 16.26 -4.41
CA PRO A 172 30.39 17.57 -5.01
C PRO A 172 31.44 18.51 -4.41
N MET A 173 31.99 19.40 -5.23
CA MET A 173 33.11 20.27 -4.82
C MET A 173 32.76 21.09 -3.57
N GLU A 174 31.49 21.41 -3.39
CA GLU A 174 30.94 22.11 -2.24
C GLU A 174 31.12 21.32 -0.93
N GLU A 175 30.95 20.00 -0.94
CA GLU A 175 31.19 19.15 0.23
C GLU A 175 32.69 19.05 0.53
N ILE A 176 33.52 19.04 -0.51
CA ILE A 176 34.99 19.05 -0.38
C ILE A 176 35.46 20.37 0.25
N ILE A 177 34.89 21.50 -0.16
CA ILE A 177 35.20 22.83 0.39
C ILE A 177 34.70 22.95 1.84
N ALA A 178 33.48 22.47 2.14
CA ALA A 178 32.93 22.50 3.49
C ALA A 178 33.73 21.64 4.48
N GLY A 179 34.31 20.53 4.01
CA GLY A 179 35.21 19.67 4.80
C GLY A 179 36.66 20.16 4.87
N TRP A 180 37.01 21.26 4.18
CA TRP A 180 38.39 21.74 4.11
C TRP A 180 38.82 22.40 5.42
N LYS A 181 40.03 22.08 5.88
CA LYS A 181 40.64 22.60 7.12
C LYS A 181 42.09 22.97 6.86
N ALA A 182 42.53 24.09 7.46
CA ALA A 182 43.93 24.51 7.44
C ALA A 182 44.83 23.49 8.16
N ARG A 183 45.80 22.90 7.44
CA ARG A 183 46.70 21.87 7.98
C ARG A 183 48.10 22.42 8.25
N THR A 184 48.59 23.34 7.42
CA THR A 184 49.94 23.90 7.56
C THR A 184 49.95 25.12 8.51
N PRO A 185 51.07 25.44 9.18
CA PRO A 185 51.14 26.60 10.07
C PRO A 185 50.84 27.90 9.33
N LEU A 186 51.32 28.03 8.09
CA LEU A 186 51.04 29.18 7.24
C LEU A 186 49.54 29.29 6.89
N GLU A 187 48.87 28.18 6.56
CA GLU A 187 47.42 28.18 6.32
C GLU A 187 46.64 28.58 7.57
N GLN A 188 47.07 28.13 8.75
CA GLN A 188 46.44 28.48 10.02
C GLN A 188 46.59 29.97 10.32
N GLU A 189 47.76 30.56 10.09
CA GLU A 189 48.00 31.99 10.24
C GLU A 189 47.12 32.82 9.30
N ILE A 190 47.05 32.44 8.02
CA ILE A 190 46.19 33.09 7.02
C ILE A 190 44.72 32.98 7.41
N PHE A 191 44.27 31.79 7.79
CA PHE A 191 42.89 31.55 8.22
C PHE A 191 42.53 32.39 9.45
N ASN A 192 43.43 32.46 10.44
CA ASN A 192 43.26 33.28 11.63
C ASN A 192 43.19 34.77 11.29
N LEU A 193 44.04 35.25 10.39
CA LEU A 193 44.03 36.64 9.92
C LEU A 193 42.68 36.97 9.26
N LEU A 194 42.21 36.13 8.33
CA LEU A 194 40.95 36.32 7.62
C LEU A 194 39.74 36.32 8.58
N HIS A 195 39.72 35.44 9.57
CA HIS A 195 38.63 35.39 10.56
C HIS A 195 38.63 36.58 11.51
N LYS A 196 39.81 37.05 11.93
CA LYS A 196 39.95 38.23 12.79
C LYS A 196 39.45 39.50 12.10
N ASN A 197 39.63 39.61 10.79
CA ASN A 197 39.24 40.80 10.05
C ASN A 197 37.73 40.92 9.82
N LYS A 198 36.92 39.89 10.14
CA LYS A 198 35.45 39.83 9.93
C LYS A 198 35.03 40.55 8.65
N GLN A 199 35.69 40.23 7.53
CA GLN A 199 35.37 40.90 6.28
C GLN A 199 33.90 40.65 5.95
N PRO A 200 33.08 41.71 5.76
CA PRO A 200 31.73 41.53 5.29
C PRO A 200 31.80 40.96 3.87
N LEU A 201 31.40 39.69 3.71
CA LEU A 201 31.30 39.04 2.40
C LEU A 201 30.24 39.71 1.50
N THR A 202 29.48 40.68 2.03
CA THR A 202 28.54 41.51 1.29
C THR A 202 28.36 42.86 2.00
N SER A 203 29.23 43.84 1.74
CA SER A 203 28.91 45.25 1.94
C SER A 203 28.92 45.97 0.59
N PRO A 204 27.98 46.89 0.31
CA PRO A 204 27.94 47.59 -0.96
C PRO A 204 29.23 48.43 -1.15
N VAL A 205 29.79 48.35 -2.35
CA VAL A 205 31.15 48.79 -2.70
C VAL A 205 31.37 50.30 -2.56
N LEU A 206 30.31 51.11 -2.44
CA LEU A 206 30.44 52.58 -2.42
C LEU A 206 29.63 53.28 -1.30
N THR A 207 30.29 54.26 -0.72
CA THR A 207 29.82 55.20 0.32
C THR A 207 28.82 56.21 -0.27
N ALA A 208 27.91 56.75 0.54
CA ALA A 208 26.85 57.68 0.09
C ALA A 208 27.37 58.95 -0.60
N THR A 209 28.57 59.42 -0.24
CA THR A 209 29.28 60.54 -0.88
C THR A 209 29.79 60.18 -2.27
N GLU A 210 30.30 58.95 -2.44
CA GLU A 210 30.79 58.42 -3.72
C GLU A 210 29.63 58.16 -4.70
N GLN A 211 28.46 57.76 -4.18
CA GLN A 211 27.22 57.62 -4.94
C GLN A 211 26.64 58.98 -5.40
N ALA A 212 26.93 60.07 -4.68
CA ALA A 212 26.52 61.42 -5.07
C ALA A 212 27.45 61.99 -6.16
N SER A 213 28.76 61.71 -6.11
CA SER A 213 29.71 62.07 -7.16
C SER A 213 29.51 61.28 -8.45
N LEU A 214 29.15 60.00 -8.37
CA LEU A 214 28.82 59.21 -9.57
C LEU A 214 27.57 59.71 -10.30
N ARG A 215 26.55 60.19 -9.57
CA ARG A 215 25.36 60.82 -10.17
C ARG A 215 25.66 62.16 -10.85
N ALA A 216 26.79 62.79 -10.55
CA ALA A 216 27.16 64.11 -11.08
C ALA A 216 27.99 64.05 -12.38
N MET A 217 28.40 62.88 -12.87
CA MET A 217 29.33 62.70 -13.99
C MET A 217 28.63 62.23 -15.28
N SER A 218 27.81 63.07 -15.91
CA SER A 218 27.00 62.69 -17.09
C SER A 218 27.77 62.28 -18.36
N LEU A 219 29.11 62.39 -18.38
CA LEU A 219 29.96 61.84 -19.45
C LEU A 219 30.37 60.38 -19.20
N GLU A 220 30.50 59.99 -17.93
CA GLU A 220 30.85 58.63 -17.54
C GLU A 220 29.63 57.71 -17.68
N GLU A 221 28.46 58.16 -17.21
CA GLU A 221 27.18 57.47 -17.41
C GLU A 221 26.85 57.29 -18.90
N ALA A 222 27.14 58.30 -19.74
CA ALA A 222 26.96 58.19 -21.19
C ALA A 222 27.92 57.16 -21.83
N LYS A 223 29.15 57.02 -21.31
CA LYS A 223 30.10 55.99 -21.74
C LYS A 223 29.68 54.60 -21.27
N GLU A 224 29.19 54.48 -20.04
CA GLU A 224 28.67 53.22 -19.48
C GLU A 224 27.45 52.73 -20.26
N ARG A 225 26.45 53.59 -20.49
CA ARG A 225 25.30 53.31 -21.37
C ARG A 225 25.73 52.83 -22.75
N ARG A 226 26.76 53.46 -23.33
CA ARG A 226 27.30 53.05 -24.64
C ARG A 226 27.98 51.67 -24.55
N ALA A 227 28.74 51.40 -23.51
CA ALA A 227 29.40 50.11 -23.29
C ALA A 227 28.37 49.00 -23.05
N GLU A 228 27.31 49.27 -22.28
CA GLU A 228 26.19 48.35 -22.07
C GLU A 228 25.45 48.04 -23.37
N LEU A 229 25.13 49.07 -24.17
CA LEU A 229 24.50 48.88 -25.48
C LEU A 229 25.41 48.08 -26.44
N GLN A 230 26.72 48.29 -26.40
CA GLN A 230 27.67 47.49 -27.18
C GLN A 230 27.67 46.03 -26.73
N LYS A 231 27.74 45.75 -25.42
CA LYS A 231 27.65 44.39 -24.86
C LYS A 231 26.34 43.71 -25.25
N ALA A 232 25.21 44.40 -25.14
CA ALA A 232 23.90 43.88 -25.52
C ALA A 232 23.83 43.54 -27.02
N ARG A 233 24.34 44.42 -27.90
CA ARG A 233 24.40 44.17 -29.34
C ARG A 233 25.28 42.96 -29.68
N VAL A 234 26.43 42.83 -29.03
CA VAL A 234 27.33 41.68 -29.23
C VAL A 234 26.64 40.39 -28.80
N LEU A 235 26.04 40.34 -27.61
CA LEU A 235 25.28 39.18 -27.13
C LEU A 235 24.15 38.81 -28.10
N GLN A 236 23.33 39.79 -28.49
CA GLN A 236 22.23 39.56 -29.42
C GLN A 236 22.75 39.00 -30.76
N SER A 237 23.83 39.58 -31.32
CA SER A 237 24.42 39.08 -32.57
C SER A 237 24.93 37.64 -32.46
N TYR A 238 25.49 37.26 -31.31
CA TYR A 238 25.97 35.90 -31.06
C TYR A 238 24.81 34.91 -30.99
N TYR A 239 23.73 35.29 -30.29
CA TYR A 239 22.50 34.50 -30.25
C TYR A 239 21.87 34.36 -31.64
N GLU A 240 21.78 35.45 -32.41
CA GLU A 240 21.26 35.42 -33.78
C GLU A 240 22.12 34.56 -34.71
N ALA A 241 23.44 34.65 -34.62
CA ALA A 241 24.36 33.82 -35.39
C ALA A 241 24.22 32.34 -35.03
N ARG A 242 24.15 32.01 -33.72
CA ARG A 242 23.91 30.66 -33.22
C ARG A 242 22.55 30.12 -33.68
N ALA A 243 21.50 30.93 -33.62
CA ALA A 243 20.15 30.58 -34.06
C ALA A 243 20.09 30.36 -35.58
N LYS A 244 20.70 31.25 -36.39
CA LYS A 244 20.83 31.09 -37.84
C LYS A 244 21.60 29.82 -38.20
N ARG A 245 22.70 29.53 -37.51
CA ARG A 245 23.48 28.29 -37.69
C ARG A 245 22.64 27.06 -37.35
N ALA A 246 21.96 27.06 -36.20
CA ALA A 246 21.08 25.98 -35.80
C ALA A 246 19.93 25.77 -36.80
N LYS A 247 19.31 26.84 -37.31
CA LYS A 247 18.27 26.78 -38.35
C LYS A 247 18.82 26.19 -39.66
N LYS A 248 20.00 26.62 -40.10
CA LYS A 248 20.67 26.06 -41.30
C LYS A 248 21.03 24.59 -41.15
N ILE A 249 21.47 24.17 -39.96
CA ILE A 249 21.74 22.75 -39.67
C ILE A 249 20.43 21.96 -39.74
N LYS A 250 19.37 22.44 -39.09
CA LYS A 250 18.05 21.79 -39.08
C LYS A 250 17.38 21.76 -40.45
N SER A 251 17.60 22.76 -41.31
CA SER A 251 17.00 22.82 -42.66
C SER A 251 17.76 22.02 -43.72
N LYS A 252 18.98 21.56 -43.40
CA LYS A 252 19.82 20.75 -44.29
C LYS A 252 19.75 19.26 -43.97
N LYS A 253 19.31 18.91 -42.77
CA LYS A 253 18.99 17.54 -42.38
C LYS A 253 17.59 17.22 -42.85
#